data_AF-A0A0N5BV91-F1
#
_entry.id   AF-A0A0N5BV91-F1
#
_cell.length_a   1.000
_cell.length_b   1.000
_cell.length_c   1.000
_cell.angle_alpha   90.00
_cell.angle_beta   90.00
_cell.angle_gamma   90.00
#
_symmetry.space_group_name_H-M   'P 1'
#
loop_
_entity.id
_entity.type
_entity.pdbx_description
1 polymer ?
#
loop_
_entity_poly.entity_id
_entity_poly.type
_entity_poly.pdbx_seq_one_letter_code
_entity_poly.pdbx_strand_id
1 'polypeptide(L)'
;MKRFMENQFMEHENINEQMDQIFANCIKIWQEETFLFLGNIPRSIQNLYFHAIPEFTNTTSSHLDNLFPNLNVLFLSSIPKTEKECLNNFSSLKIYVSRFIDALELPNNIESCMIYDTPYLLKNDIRMRKYINCTDYYKSSKHFNNEYTLDGQISGTIFFNYFHELYDMQDHFDDICQMHKWYDKYEKGY
;
A
#
# COMPACT_ATOMS: atom_id res chain seq x y z
N MET A 1 23.31 -17.74 40.51
CA MET A 1 22.35 -18.00 39.42
C MET A 1 21.40 -16.84 39.15
N LYS A 2 20.70 -16.28 40.16
CA LYS A 2 19.75 -15.15 39.96
C LYS A 2 20.38 -13.88 39.33
N ARG A 3 21.52 -13.42 39.84
CA ARG A 3 22.28 -12.27 39.28
C ARG A 3 22.85 -12.48 37.87
N PHE A 4 23.03 -13.73 37.42
CA PHE A 4 23.57 -14.00 36.08
C PHE A 4 22.47 -13.95 35.02
N MET A 5 21.23 -14.31 35.39
CA MET A 5 20.06 -14.14 34.51
C MET A 5 19.64 -12.67 34.43
N GLU A 6 19.66 -11.93 35.54
CA GLU A 6 19.30 -10.49 35.56
C GLU A 6 20.20 -9.64 34.65
N ASN A 7 21.50 -9.95 34.57
CA ASN A 7 22.42 -9.24 33.66
C ASN A 7 22.18 -9.55 32.18
N GLN A 8 21.78 -10.79 31.84
CA GLN A 8 21.46 -11.16 30.45
C GLN A 8 20.15 -10.51 29.96
N PHE A 9 19.16 -10.34 30.84
CA PHE A 9 17.93 -9.63 30.49
C PHE A 9 18.17 -8.12 30.28
N MET A 10 18.97 -7.48 31.13
CA MET A 10 19.31 -6.05 31.01
C MET A 10 20.18 -5.75 29.78
N GLU A 11 21.09 -6.64 29.39
CA GLU A 11 21.89 -6.49 28.16
C GLU A 11 21.03 -6.71 26.90
N HIS A 12 20.07 -7.64 26.92
CA HIS A 12 19.15 -7.85 25.80
C HIS A 12 18.15 -6.70 25.60
N GLU A 13 17.61 -6.12 26.68
CA GLU A 13 16.73 -4.95 26.59
C GLU A 13 17.47 -3.74 25.98
N ASN A 14 18.71 -3.51 26.39
CA ASN A 14 19.52 -2.39 25.91
C ASN A 14 19.96 -2.55 24.43
N ILE A 15 20.19 -3.79 23.97
CA ILE A 15 20.46 -4.09 22.55
C ILE A 15 19.20 -3.86 21.70
N ASN A 16 18.03 -4.29 22.18
CA ASN A 16 16.77 -4.11 21.46
C ASN A 16 16.41 -2.62 21.33
N GLU A 17 16.55 -1.83 22.40
CA GLU A 17 16.31 -0.38 22.35
C GLU A 17 17.26 0.34 21.38
N GLN A 18 18.54 -0.06 21.35
CA GLN A 18 19.51 0.50 20.39
C GLN A 18 19.18 0.11 18.95
N MET A 19 18.77 -1.13 18.69
CA MET A 19 18.35 -1.57 17.37
C MET A 19 17.07 -0.86 16.91
N ASP A 20 16.10 -0.69 17.80
CA ASP A 20 14.87 0.06 17.52
C ASP A 20 15.17 1.52 17.19
N GLN A 21 16.09 2.16 17.92
CA GLN A 21 16.51 3.52 17.65
C GLN A 21 17.24 3.65 16.31
N ILE A 22 18.11 2.70 15.96
CA ILE A 22 18.78 2.66 14.64
C ILE A 22 17.75 2.50 13.54
N PHE A 23 16.80 1.57 13.69
CA PHE A 23 15.74 1.32 12.71
C PHE A 23 14.84 2.54 12.52
N ALA A 24 14.45 3.20 13.61
CA ALA A 24 13.69 4.45 13.57
C ALA A 24 14.45 5.57 12.84
N ASN A 25 15.75 5.69 13.07
CA ASN A 25 16.59 6.66 12.36
C ASN A 25 16.67 6.34 10.86
N CYS A 26 16.81 5.06 10.47
CA CYS A 26 16.81 4.65 9.07
C CYS A 26 15.47 4.97 8.38
N ILE A 27 14.34 4.70 9.03
CA ILE A 27 13.00 5.04 8.51
C ILE A 27 12.89 6.55 8.27
N LYS A 28 13.33 7.35 9.24
CA LYS A 28 13.28 8.80 9.16
C LYS A 28 14.10 9.33 7.97
N ILE A 29 15.34 8.86 7.82
CA ILE A 29 16.21 9.25 6.69
C ILE A 29 15.57 8.83 5.37
N TRP A 30 15.07 7.60 5.28
CA TRP A 30 14.39 7.11 4.08
C TRP A 30 13.19 7.99 3.72
N GLN A 31 12.36 8.39 4.69
CA GLN A 31 11.22 9.27 4.46
C GLN A 31 11.68 10.65 3.97
N GLU A 32 12.65 11.27 4.66
CA GLU A 32 13.18 12.60 4.31
C GLU A 32 13.76 12.62 2.89
N GLU A 33 14.60 11.65 2.55
CA GLU A 33 15.20 11.54 1.21
C GLU A 33 14.15 11.25 0.13
N THR A 34 13.18 10.38 0.42
CA THR A 34 12.09 10.07 -0.51
C THR A 34 11.25 11.31 -0.80
N PHE A 35 10.82 12.06 0.22
CA PHE A 35 10.01 13.27 0.00
C PHE A 35 10.81 14.40 -0.63
N LEU A 36 12.10 14.52 -0.32
CA LEU A 36 12.98 15.46 -1.01
C LEU A 36 13.11 15.10 -2.51
N PHE A 37 13.25 13.82 -2.83
CA PHE A 37 13.24 13.35 -4.21
C PHE A 37 11.90 13.67 -4.89
N LEU A 38 10.77 13.32 -4.28
CA LEU A 38 9.43 13.60 -4.81
C LEU A 38 9.19 15.09 -5.03
N GLY A 39 9.74 15.96 -4.17
CA GLY A 39 9.68 17.42 -4.33
C GLY A 39 10.37 17.96 -5.59
N ASN A 40 11.27 17.18 -6.20
CA ASN A 40 11.95 17.52 -7.45
C ASN A 40 11.25 16.94 -8.70
N ILE A 41 10.19 16.14 -8.53
CA ILE A 41 9.45 15.54 -9.64
C ILE A 41 8.41 16.54 -10.18
N PRO A 42 8.10 16.53 -11.49
CA PRO A 42 7.05 17.38 -12.05
C PRO A 42 5.70 17.23 -11.35
N ARG A 43 5.02 18.36 -11.09
CA ARG A 43 3.67 18.40 -10.50
C ARG A 43 2.57 17.84 -11.41
N SER A 44 2.91 17.51 -12.66
CA SER A 44 2.00 16.94 -13.66
C SER A 44 1.85 15.42 -13.53
N ILE A 45 2.52 14.77 -12.57
CA ILE A 45 2.34 13.34 -12.32
C ILE A 45 0.88 13.04 -11.99
N GLN A 46 0.36 12.01 -12.64
CA GLN A 46 -1.01 11.52 -12.44
C GLN A 46 -1.05 10.12 -11.82
N ASN A 47 0.05 9.37 -11.88
CA ASN A 47 0.09 7.99 -11.40
C ASN A 47 1.26 7.85 -10.43
N LEU A 48 0.98 7.33 -9.23
CA LEU A 48 1.99 7.13 -8.20
C LEU A 48 1.89 5.71 -7.63
N TYR A 49 3.03 5.04 -7.60
CA TYR A 49 3.15 3.65 -7.16
C TYR A 49 4.10 3.58 -5.98
N PHE A 50 3.57 3.29 -4.79
CA PHE A 50 4.34 3.11 -3.58
C PHE A 50 4.38 1.64 -3.16
N HIS A 51 5.60 1.17 -2.88
CA HIS A 51 5.86 -0.14 -2.31
C HIS A 51 6.82 -0.01 -1.13
N ALA A 52 6.55 -0.76 -0.06
CA ALA A 52 7.41 -0.87 1.11
C ALA A 52 7.69 0.46 1.83
N ILE A 53 6.69 1.35 1.88
CA ILE A 53 6.81 2.60 2.62
C ILE A 53 6.48 2.35 4.11
N PRO A 54 7.25 2.91 5.07
CA PRO A 54 7.08 2.57 6.49
C PRO A 54 5.71 2.96 7.07
N GLU A 55 5.18 4.10 6.66
CA GLU A 55 3.85 4.56 7.07
C GLU A 55 3.20 5.45 6.00
N PHE A 56 1.88 5.42 5.95
CA PHE A 56 1.06 6.26 5.11
C PHE A 56 -0.08 6.89 5.92
N THR A 57 0.16 8.11 6.39
CA THR A 57 -0.72 8.87 7.27
C THR A 57 -1.45 9.97 6.49
N ASN A 58 -2.39 10.66 7.14
CA ASN A 58 -3.01 11.88 6.64
C ASN A 58 -1.99 12.96 6.30
N THR A 59 -0.93 13.10 7.10
CA THR A 59 0.16 14.05 6.83
C THR A 59 0.88 13.68 5.54
N THR A 60 1.21 12.39 5.36
CA THR A 60 1.84 11.89 4.14
C THR A 60 0.96 12.13 2.92
N SER A 61 -0.31 11.74 2.97
CA SER A 61 -1.22 11.89 1.82
C SER A 61 -1.50 13.36 1.50
N SER A 62 -1.68 14.22 2.51
CA SER A 62 -1.83 15.67 2.31
C SER A 62 -0.60 16.29 1.67
N HIS A 63 0.60 15.87 2.07
CA HIS A 63 1.83 16.35 1.45
C HIS A 63 1.93 15.90 -0.02
N LEU A 64 1.54 14.66 -0.32
CA LEU A 64 1.54 14.13 -1.68
C LEU A 64 0.50 14.82 -2.58
N ASP A 65 -0.69 15.12 -2.09
CA ASP A 65 -1.70 15.88 -2.86
C ASP A 65 -1.19 17.30 -3.20
N ASN A 66 -0.47 17.95 -2.27
CA ASN A 66 0.17 19.24 -2.54
C ASN A 66 1.26 19.14 -3.63
N LEU A 67 2.07 18.08 -3.61
CA LEU A 67 3.11 17.84 -4.62
C LEU A 67 2.49 17.50 -5.99
N PHE A 68 1.47 16.64 -6.01
CA PHE A 68 0.85 16.08 -7.20
C PHE A 68 -0.67 16.32 -7.20
N PRO A 69 -1.12 17.56 -7.42
CA PRO A 69 -2.55 17.90 -7.32
C PRO A 69 -3.43 17.24 -8.39
N ASN A 70 -2.83 16.69 -9.44
CA ASN A 70 -3.51 15.95 -10.51
C ASN A 70 -3.36 14.43 -10.35
N LEU A 71 -2.98 13.94 -9.17
CA LEU A 71 -2.82 12.52 -8.91
C LEU A 71 -4.18 11.81 -9.10
N ASN A 72 -4.25 10.99 -10.13
CA ASN A 72 -5.43 10.25 -10.56
C ASN A 72 -5.40 8.79 -10.10
N VAL A 73 -4.21 8.18 -10.12
CA VAL A 73 -3.98 6.78 -9.76
C VAL A 73 -2.99 6.67 -8.62
N LEU A 74 -3.40 5.98 -7.56
CA LEU A 74 -2.54 5.66 -6.43
C LEU A 74 -2.50 4.16 -6.21
N PHE A 75 -1.31 3.60 -6.27
CA PHE A 75 -1.03 2.22 -5.92
C PHE A 75 -0.27 2.15 -4.60
N LEU A 76 -0.78 1.38 -3.65
CA LEU A 76 -0.17 1.16 -2.34
C LEU A 76 0.09 -0.33 -2.09
N SER A 77 1.32 -0.65 -1.69
CA SER A 77 1.75 -2.01 -1.41
C SER A 77 2.71 -2.09 -0.23
N SER A 78 2.54 -3.09 0.63
CA SER A 78 3.45 -3.39 1.75
C SER A 78 3.68 -2.18 2.68
N ILE A 79 2.61 -1.62 3.23
CA ILE A 79 2.67 -0.48 4.14
C ILE A 79 2.34 -0.97 5.55
N PRO A 80 3.29 -1.01 6.49
CA PRO A 80 3.04 -1.56 7.82
C PRO A 80 2.02 -0.76 8.65
N LYS A 81 1.94 0.55 8.42
CA LYS A 81 1.14 1.47 9.24
C LYS A 81 0.39 2.48 8.37
N THR A 82 -0.92 2.54 8.52
CA THR A 82 -1.78 3.44 7.77
C THR A 82 -2.84 4.08 8.65
N GLU A 83 -3.22 5.31 8.34
CA GLU A 83 -4.45 5.93 8.88
C GLU A 83 -5.62 5.63 7.93
N LYS A 84 -6.80 5.32 8.48
CA LYS A 84 -7.89 4.73 7.71
C LYS A 84 -8.44 5.72 6.67
N GLU A 85 -8.50 6.98 7.04
CA GLU A 85 -9.05 8.09 6.27
C GLU A 85 -8.01 8.81 5.39
N CYS A 86 -6.78 8.30 5.31
CA CYS A 86 -5.68 8.99 4.63
C CYS A 86 -5.95 9.28 3.15
N LEU A 87 -6.78 8.49 2.47
CA LEU A 87 -7.12 8.72 1.07
C LEU A 87 -8.01 9.95 0.86
N ASN A 88 -8.71 10.42 1.90
CA ASN A 88 -9.61 11.58 1.81
C ASN A 88 -8.88 12.90 1.54
N ASN A 89 -7.55 12.94 1.71
CA ASN A 89 -6.76 14.13 1.42
C ASN A 89 -6.50 14.32 -0.07
N PHE A 90 -6.72 13.30 -0.91
CA PHE A 90 -6.48 13.42 -2.35
C PHE A 90 -7.69 14.00 -3.08
N SER A 91 -7.52 15.19 -3.64
CA SER A 91 -8.60 15.94 -4.30
C SER A 91 -8.98 15.40 -5.68
N SER A 92 -8.02 14.78 -6.38
CA SER A 92 -8.17 14.34 -7.78
C SER A 92 -8.11 12.82 -7.96
N LEU A 93 -7.96 12.04 -6.88
CA LEU A 93 -7.77 10.60 -6.96
C LEU A 93 -9.06 9.90 -7.42
N LYS A 94 -8.97 9.12 -8.51
CA LYS A 94 -10.11 8.35 -9.04
C LYS A 94 -9.88 6.84 -8.99
N ILE A 95 -8.62 6.40 -9.05
CA ILE A 95 -8.26 5.00 -9.10
C ILE A 95 -7.36 4.68 -7.91
N TYR A 96 -7.80 3.72 -7.09
CA TYR A 96 -7.03 3.21 -5.97
C TYR A 96 -6.71 1.73 -6.16
N VAL A 97 -5.43 1.36 -6.04
CA VAL A 97 -4.98 -0.03 -6.11
C VAL A 97 -4.26 -0.39 -4.84
N SER A 98 -4.71 -1.46 -4.20
CA SER A 98 -4.16 -1.95 -2.94
C SER A 98 -3.67 -3.39 -3.08
N ARG A 99 -2.38 -3.60 -2.82
CA ARG A 99 -1.87 -4.89 -2.29
C ARG A 99 -1.76 -4.86 -0.76
N PHE A 100 -2.11 -3.72 -0.17
CA PHE A 100 -2.24 -3.58 1.26
C PHE A 100 -3.58 -4.21 1.71
N ILE A 101 -3.51 -5.03 2.75
CA ILE A 101 -4.61 -5.94 3.10
C ILE A 101 -5.47 -5.41 4.26
N ASP A 102 -5.18 -4.20 4.74
CA ASP A 102 -6.10 -3.49 5.62
C ASP A 102 -6.90 -2.48 4.80
N ALA A 103 -8.20 -2.40 5.07
CA ALA A 103 -9.10 -1.58 4.29
C ALA A 103 -9.02 -0.10 4.70
N LEU A 104 -8.78 0.75 3.71
CA LEU A 104 -8.82 2.21 3.83
C LEU A 104 -10.22 2.73 3.44
N GLU A 105 -10.64 3.82 4.07
CA GLU A 105 -11.82 4.57 3.66
C GLU A 105 -11.55 5.25 2.32
N LEU A 106 -12.45 5.03 1.36
CA LEU A 106 -12.37 5.66 0.05
C LEU A 106 -13.10 7.00 0.09
N PRO A 107 -12.53 8.04 -0.53
CA PRO A 107 -13.28 9.26 -0.77
C PRO A 107 -14.31 9.06 -1.89
N ASN A 108 -15.32 9.94 -1.92
CA ASN A 108 -16.46 9.82 -2.85
C ASN A 108 -16.09 9.97 -4.33
N ASN A 109 -14.90 10.49 -4.64
CA ASN A 109 -14.39 10.69 -6.00
C ASN A 109 -13.70 9.44 -6.58
N ILE A 110 -13.54 8.36 -5.82
CA ILE A 110 -13.01 7.10 -6.35
C ILE A 110 -14.02 6.48 -7.31
N GLU A 111 -13.60 6.31 -8.56
CA GLU A 111 -14.34 5.68 -9.65
C GLU A 111 -14.09 4.17 -9.67
N SER A 112 -12.86 3.73 -9.39
CA SER A 112 -12.51 2.31 -9.29
C SER A 112 -11.51 1.99 -8.19
N CYS A 113 -11.65 0.79 -7.61
CA CYS A 113 -10.77 0.26 -6.59
C CYS A 113 -10.37 -1.17 -6.93
N MET A 114 -9.08 -1.50 -6.87
CA MET A 114 -8.58 -2.86 -7.06
C MET A 114 -7.88 -3.34 -5.79
N ILE A 115 -8.37 -4.45 -5.24
CA ILE A 115 -7.67 -5.20 -4.19
C ILE A 115 -7.06 -6.42 -4.84
N TYR A 116 -5.75 -6.59 -4.73
CA TYR A 116 -5.07 -7.69 -5.39
C TYR A 116 -3.95 -8.25 -4.54
N ASP A 117 -3.57 -9.48 -4.87
CA ASP A 117 -2.37 -10.09 -4.37
C ASP A 117 -1.83 -11.12 -5.35
N THR A 118 -0.71 -11.74 -5.00
CA THR A 118 -0.09 -12.77 -5.81
C THR A 118 -0.71 -14.13 -5.47
N PRO A 119 -1.08 -14.96 -6.47
CA PRO A 119 -1.80 -16.22 -6.23
C PRO A 119 -1.09 -17.16 -5.25
N TYR A 120 0.24 -17.21 -5.27
CA TYR A 120 1.01 -18.09 -4.38
C TYR A 120 1.01 -17.62 -2.92
N LEU A 121 1.01 -16.31 -2.67
CA LEU A 121 0.90 -15.76 -1.32
C LEU A 121 -0.52 -15.96 -0.75
N LEU A 122 -1.54 -15.95 -1.61
CA LEU A 122 -2.92 -16.25 -1.21
C LEU A 122 -3.12 -17.72 -0.79
N LYS A 123 -2.14 -18.61 -1.02
CA LYS A 123 -2.18 -19.97 -0.42
C LYS A 123 -1.97 -19.95 1.10
N ASN A 124 -1.52 -18.84 1.68
CA ASN A 124 -1.42 -18.68 3.12
C ASN A 124 -2.77 -18.29 3.72
N ASP A 125 -3.31 -19.10 4.64
CA ASP A 125 -4.63 -18.90 5.24
C ASP A 125 -4.80 -17.57 5.98
N ILE A 126 -3.74 -17.05 6.62
CA ILE A 126 -3.81 -15.75 7.31
C ILE A 126 -3.94 -14.64 6.27
N ARG A 127 -3.14 -14.72 5.21
CA ARG A 127 -3.13 -13.73 4.14
C ARG A 127 -4.42 -13.75 3.33
N MET A 128 -4.92 -14.94 3.00
CA MET A 128 -6.22 -15.13 2.35
C MET A 128 -7.37 -14.55 3.17
N ARG A 129 -7.40 -14.80 4.49
CA ARG A 129 -8.43 -14.21 5.36
C ARG A 129 -8.38 -12.69 5.37
N LYS A 130 -7.18 -12.10 5.44
CA LYS A 130 -7.05 -10.65 5.35
C LYS A 130 -7.57 -10.14 3.99
N TYR A 131 -7.20 -10.81 2.90
CA TYR A 131 -7.66 -10.44 1.55
C TYR A 131 -9.19 -10.44 1.47
N ILE A 132 -9.82 -11.53 1.92
CA ILE A 132 -11.29 -11.67 1.95
C ILE A 132 -11.93 -10.56 2.80
N ASN A 133 -11.41 -10.31 4.00
CA ASN A 133 -11.94 -9.26 4.87
C ASN A 133 -11.86 -7.88 4.22
N CYS A 134 -10.76 -7.59 3.52
CA CYS A 134 -10.57 -6.33 2.80
C CYS A 134 -11.56 -6.20 1.63
N THR A 135 -11.73 -7.26 0.84
CA THR A 135 -12.72 -7.26 -0.26
C THR A 135 -14.16 -7.15 0.25
N ASP A 136 -14.49 -7.81 1.36
CA ASP A 136 -15.83 -7.77 1.97
C ASP A 136 -16.15 -6.36 2.52
N TYR A 137 -15.15 -5.66 3.04
CA TYR A 137 -15.29 -4.26 3.42
C TYR A 137 -15.71 -3.40 2.22
N TYR A 138 -15.01 -3.49 1.09
CA TYR A 138 -15.35 -2.67 -0.08
C TYR A 138 -16.68 -3.06 -0.71
N LYS A 139 -16.99 -4.36 -0.73
CA LYS A 139 -18.30 -4.88 -1.16
C LYS A 139 -19.46 -4.33 -0.31
N SER A 140 -19.25 -4.18 0.99
CA SER A 140 -20.27 -3.65 1.91
C SER A 140 -20.30 -2.12 2.00
N SER A 141 -19.27 -1.43 1.51
CA SER A 141 -19.12 0.04 1.58
C SER A 141 -20.13 0.84 0.74
N LYS A 142 -20.87 0.18 -0.17
CA LYS A 142 -21.82 0.80 -1.13
C LYS A 142 -21.21 1.88 -2.03
N HIS A 143 -19.89 2.00 -2.12
CA HIS A 143 -19.22 2.89 -3.08
C HIS A 143 -19.37 2.41 -4.52
N PHE A 144 -19.51 1.10 -4.71
CA PHE A 144 -19.50 0.45 -6.01
C PHE A 144 -20.72 -0.46 -6.17
N ASN A 145 -21.22 -0.54 -7.41
CA ASN A 145 -22.35 -1.39 -7.77
C ASN A 145 -21.93 -2.68 -8.49
N ASN A 146 -20.69 -2.75 -8.97
CA ASN A 146 -20.17 -3.89 -9.73
C ASN A 146 -18.84 -4.37 -9.14
N GLU A 147 -18.56 -5.66 -9.37
CA GLU A 147 -17.31 -6.32 -9.02
C GLU A 147 -16.84 -7.19 -10.20
N TYR A 148 -15.53 -7.25 -10.43
CA TYR A 148 -14.90 -8.14 -11.40
C TYR A 148 -13.70 -8.83 -10.76
N THR A 149 -13.70 -10.16 -10.75
CA THR A 149 -12.58 -10.96 -10.24
C THR A 149 -11.64 -11.31 -11.37
N LEU A 150 -10.37 -10.99 -11.17
CA LEU A 150 -9.28 -11.28 -12.08
C LEU A 150 -8.44 -12.43 -11.52
N ASP A 151 -8.17 -13.43 -12.36
CA ASP A 151 -7.31 -14.57 -12.03
C ASP A 151 -6.24 -14.75 -13.11
N GLY A 152 -4.97 -14.73 -12.71
CA GLY A 152 -3.84 -14.69 -13.62
C GLY A 152 -2.50 -14.58 -12.90
N GLN A 153 -1.56 -13.80 -13.45
CA GLN A 153 -0.28 -13.51 -12.77
C GLN A 153 -0.49 -12.75 -11.45
N ILE A 154 -1.56 -11.96 -11.41
CA ILE A 154 -2.11 -11.34 -10.21
C ILE A 154 -3.53 -11.89 -10.03
N SER A 155 -3.94 -12.11 -8.78
CA SER A 155 -5.32 -12.42 -8.43
C SER A 155 -5.90 -11.21 -7.70
N GLY A 156 -7.05 -10.72 -8.10
CA GLY A 156 -7.63 -9.53 -7.48
C GLY A 156 -9.11 -9.34 -7.79
N THR A 157 -9.73 -8.44 -7.04
CA THR A 157 -11.11 -8.00 -7.22
C THR A 157 -11.10 -6.50 -7.52
N ILE A 158 -11.74 -6.13 -8.63
CA ILE A 158 -11.92 -4.75 -9.06
C ILE A 158 -13.37 -4.36 -8.77
N PHE A 159 -13.55 -3.24 -8.07
CA PHE A 159 -14.85 -2.64 -7.76
C PHE A 159 -15.02 -1.35 -8.57
N PHE A 160 -16.20 -1.17 -9.17
CA PHE A 160 -16.49 -0.05 -10.07
C PHE A 160 -18.00 0.20 -10.21
N ASN A 161 -18.38 1.34 -10.77
CA ASN A 161 -19.77 1.75 -11.03
C ASN A 161 -20.17 1.66 -12.50
N TYR A 162 -19.25 1.96 -13.42
CA TYR A 162 -19.48 1.96 -14.86
C TYR A 162 -18.42 1.13 -15.59
N PHE A 163 -18.81 0.43 -16.66
CA PHE A 163 -17.90 -0.44 -17.39
C PHE A 163 -16.65 0.25 -17.97
N HIS A 164 -16.71 1.56 -18.26
CA HIS A 164 -15.53 2.28 -18.76
C HIS A 164 -14.42 2.38 -17.69
N GLU A 165 -14.79 2.48 -16.41
CA GLU A 165 -13.84 2.53 -15.29
C GLU A 165 -13.05 1.22 -15.15
N LEU A 166 -13.65 0.09 -15.56
CA LEU A 166 -12.95 -1.19 -15.65
C LEU A 166 -11.86 -1.17 -16.74
N TYR A 167 -12.11 -0.51 -17.88
CA TYR A 167 -11.11 -0.35 -18.94
C TYR A 167 -10.01 0.65 -18.51
N ASP A 168 -10.38 1.74 -17.86
CA ASP A 168 -9.41 2.69 -17.29
C ASP A 168 -8.48 1.98 -16.29
N MET A 169 -9.01 1.04 -15.50
CA MET A 169 -8.19 0.22 -14.60
C MET A 169 -7.27 -0.76 -15.35
N GLN A 170 -7.73 -1.34 -16.46
CA GLN A 170 -6.94 -2.28 -17.26
C GLN A 170 -5.68 -1.64 -17.85
N ASP A 171 -5.73 -0.35 -18.19
CA ASP A 171 -4.56 0.39 -18.71
C ASP A 171 -3.39 0.44 -17.73
N HIS A 172 -3.63 0.14 -16.44
CA HIS A 172 -2.61 0.11 -15.40
C HIS A 172 -2.13 -1.30 -15.04
N PHE A 173 -2.67 -2.36 -15.68
CA PHE A 173 -2.32 -3.74 -15.33
C PHE A 173 -0.85 -4.06 -15.60
N ASP A 174 -0.26 -3.56 -16.67
CA ASP A 174 1.15 -3.79 -16.96
C ASP A 174 2.05 -3.21 -15.87
N ASP A 175 1.74 -2.02 -15.35
CA ASP A 175 2.47 -1.40 -14.25
C ASP A 175 2.31 -2.19 -12.95
N ILE A 176 1.07 -2.60 -12.63
CA ILE A 176 0.75 -3.43 -11.46
C ILE A 176 1.50 -4.77 -11.52
N CYS A 177 1.53 -5.41 -12.69
CA CYS A 177 2.25 -6.65 -12.93
C CYS A 177 3.77 -6.46 -12.83
N GLN A 178 4.31 -5.32 -13.30
CA GLN A 178 5.73 -5.00 -13.16
C GLN A 178 6.15 -4.81 -11.69
N MET A 179 5.32 -4.14 -10.89
CA MET A 179 5.55 -4.02 -9.44
C MET A 179 5.59 -5.39 -8.75
N HIS A 180 4.86 -6.38 -9.29
CA HIS A 180 4.96 -7.75 -8.81
C HIS A 180 6.29 -8.44 -9.22
N LYS A 181 6.72 -8.31 -10.48
CA LYS A 181 7.94 -8.97 -10.98
C LYS A 181 9.21 -8.58 -10.22
N TRP A 182 9.28 -7.36 -9.69
CA TRP A 182 10.39 -6.93 -8.85
C TRP A 182 10.57 -7.86 -7.63
N TYR A 183 9.46 -8.31 -7.03
CA TYR A 183 9.47 -9.20 -5.87
C TYR A 183 9.94 -10.63 -6.21
N ASP A 184 9.45 -11.19 -7.32
CA ASP A 184 9.78 -12.55 -7.77
C ASP A 184 11.28 -12.74 -8.05
N LYS A 185 11.97 -11.67 -8.48
CA LYS A 185 13.41 -11.71 -8.76
C LYS A 185 14.24 -11.88 -7.48
N TYR A 186 13.85 -11.23 -6.38
CA TYR A 186 14.60 -11.29 -5.12
C TYR A 186 14.24 -12.48 -4.23
N GLU A 187 13.02 -13.05 -4.34
CA GLU A 187 12.70 -14.32 -3.66
C GLU A 187 13.34 -15.54 -4.33
N LYS A 188 13.58 -15.51 -5.65
CA LYS A 188 14.18 -16.63 -6.39
C LYS A 188 15.72 -16.57 -6.49
N GLY A 189 16.37 -15.56 -5.91
CA GLY A 189 17.83 -15.49 -5.81
C GLY A 189 18.57 -15.36 -7.15
N TYR A 190 18.05 -14.58 -8.09
CA TYR A 190 18.71 -14.27 -9.37
C TYR A 190 19.36 -12.90 -9.40
#